data_AF-A0A1T5FCA4-F1
#
_entry.id   AF-A0A1T5FCA4-F1
#
_cell.length_a   1.000
_cell.length_b   1.000
_cell.length_c   1.000
_cell.angle_alpha   90.00
_cell.angle_beta   90.00
_cell.angle_gamma   90.00
#
_symmetry.space_group_name_H-M   'P 1'
#
loop_
_entity.id
_entity.type
_entity.pdbx_description
1 polymer ?
#
loop_
_entity_poly.entity_id
_entity_poly.type
_entity_poly.pdbx_seq_one_letter_code
_entity_poly.pdbx_strand_id
1 'polypeptide(L)'
;MTNQPWSISAKIGFRFAFIFILLFILFKNNGAFSFLGYLTQFLMTPIRQVCHWFASNILSYQYDYAIYTNGSGDTSYDWVSITVFLFVAVFGTAIWSVLDRNRKSYNTCYYWLTAITRYYIAFMLINYGVIKLTHSQMPPPGLGRLMQPLGEFSPMGLAWTFHCR
;
A
#
# COMPACT_ATOMS: atom_id res chain seq x y z
N MET A 1 32.08 -4.73 3.38
CA MET A 1 31.31 -4.13 2.26
C MET A 1 32.13 -2.98 1.71
N THR A 2 32.72 -3.14 0.53
CA THR A 2 33.63 -2.13 -0.06
C THR A 2 32.87 -0.84 -0.34
N ASN A 3 33.44 0.28 0.09
CA ASN A 3 32.80 1.60 0.09
C ASN A 3 32.90 2.26 -1.30
N GLN A 4 32.44 1.57 -2.34
CA GLN A 4 32.42 2.09 -3.71
C GLN A 4 31.47 3.30 -3.78
N PRO A 5 31.90 4.43 -4.40
CA PRO A 5 31.04 5.59 -4.55
C PRO A 5 29.90 5.28 -5.54
N TRP A 6 28.67 5.60 -5.14
CA TRP A 6 27.50 5.38 -5.98
C TRP A 6 27.40 6.46 -7.06
N SER A 7 26.86 6.10 -8.23
CA SER A 7 26.48 7.09 -9.25
C SER A 7 25.37 8.00 -8.73
N ILE A 8 25.26 9.21 -9.30
CA ILE A 8 24.22 10.17 -8.89
C ILE A 8 22.82 9.58 -9.12
N SER A 9 22.59 8.89 -10.24
CA SER A 9 21.32 8.22 -10.54
C SER A 9 20.97 7.14 -9.51
N ALA A 10 21.94 6.32 -9.11
CA ALA A 10 21.73 5.29 -8.09
C ALA A 10 21.37 5.91 -6.72
N LYS A 11 21.97 7.05 -6.34
CA LYS A 11 21.62 7.75 -5.10
C LYS A 11 20.21 8.32 -5.13
N ILE A 12 19.81 8.96 -6.24
CA ILE A 12 18.47 9.53 -6.39
C ILE A 12 17.43 8.41 -6.39
N GLY A 13 17.65 7.36 -7.18
CA GLY A 13 16.77 6.19 -7.24
C GLY A 13 16.62 5.52 -5.87
N PHE A 14 17.72 5.38 -5.12
CA PHE A 14 17.67 4.85 -3.76
C PHE A 14 16.86 5.73 -2.82
N ARG A 15 17.08 7.05 -2.79
CA ARG A 15 16.33 7.97 -1.91
C ARG A 15 14.84 7.93 -2.19
N PHE A 16 14.47 7.93 -3.48
CA PHE A 16 13.08 7.79 -3.91
C PHE A 16 12.49 6.47 -3.45
N ALA A 17 13.14 5.35 -3.78
CA ALA A 17 12.67 4.02 -3.39
C ALA A 17 12.58 3.88 -1.86
N PHE A 18 13.55 4.42 -1.13
CA PHE A 18 13.58 4.37 0.33
C PHE A 18 12.37 5.10 0.94
N ILE A 19 12.09 6.34 0.51
CA ILE A 19 10.92 7.09 1.01
C ILE A 19 9.62 6.38 0.59
N PHE A 20 9.50 6.03 -0.68
CA PHE A 20 8.27 5.44 -1.22
C PHE A 20 7.94 4.10 -0.56
N ILE A 21 8.91 3.19 -0.47
CA ILE A 21 8.73 1.87 0.14
C ILE A 21 8.41 2.01 1.64
N LEU A 22 9.07 2.91 2.36
CA LEU A 22 8.73 3.14 3.77
C LEU A 22 7.31 3.68 3.95
N LEU A 23 6.90 4.69 3.16
CA LEU A 23 5.53 5.19 3.20
C LEU A 23 4.52 4.07 2.91
N PHE A 24 4.82 3.22 1.92
CA PHE A 24 3.97 2.09 1.56
C PHE A 24 3.87 1.07 2.71
N ILE A 25 5.00 0.65 3.29
CA ILE A 25 5.00 -0.31 4.41
C ILE A 25 4.27 0.25 5.63
N LEU A 26 4.44 1.53 5.93
CA LEU A 26 3.82 2.16 7.09
C LEU A 26 2.29 2.33 6.91
N PHE A 27 1.86 2.84 5.76
CA PHE A 27 0.46 3.26 5.57
C PHE A 27 -0.40 2.26 4.78
N LYS A 28 0.20 1.38 3.99
CA LYS A 28 -0.46 0.27 3.25
C LYS A 28 0.03 -1.10 3.76
N ASN A 29 0.25 -1.20 5.07
CA ASN A 29 0.77 -2.39 5.74
C ASN A 29 -0.06 -3.67 5.47
N ASN A 30 -1.37 -3.54 5.21
CA ASN A 30 -2.28 -4.65 4.87
C ASN A 30 -2.19 -5.86 5.83
N GLY A 31 -1.98 -5.58 7.13
CA GLY A 31 -1.90 -6.61 8.17
C GLY A 31 -0.57 -7.38 8.28
N ALA A 32 0.47 -7.03 7.49
CA ALA A 32 1.75 -7.72 7.57
C ALA A 32 2.46 -7.51 8.92
N PHE A 33 2.47 -6.28 9.43
CA PHE A 33 3.01 -5.94 10.74
C PHE A 33 1.92 -5.47 11.69
N SER A 34 1.33 -6.36 12.48
CA SER A 34 0.19 -6.01 13.36
C SER A 34 0.50 -4.82 14.30
N PHE A 35 1.70 -4.77 14.88
CA PHE A 35 2.12 -3.68 15.76
C PHE A 35 2.14 -2.30 15.05
N LEU A 36 2.65 -2.25 13.82
CA LEU A 36 2.67 -1.02 13.02
C LEU A 36 1.26 -0.53 12.68
N GLY A 37 0.30 -1.46 12.49
CA GLY A 37 -1.11 -1.11 12.28
C GLY A 37 -1.69 -0.32 13.46
N TYR A 38 -1.46 -0.78 14.69
CA TYR A 38 -1.91 -0.06 15.89
C TYR A 38 -1.26 1.30 16.05
N LEU A 39 0.03 1.43 15.73
CA LEU A 39 0.75 2.69 15.87
C LEU A 39 0.30 3.71 14.82
N THR A 40 0.05 3.26 13.60
CA THR A 40 -0.34 4.13 12.48
C THR A 40 -1.83 4.48 12.47
N GLN A 41 -2.67 3.85 13.30
CA GLN A 41 -4.11 4.13 13.36
C GLN A 41 -4.41 5.62 13.60
N PHE A 42 -3.63 6.27 14.47
CA PHE A 42 -3.79 7.70 14.79
C PHE A 42 -3.42 8.59 13.61
N LEU A 43 -2.53 8.12 12.74
CA LEU A 43 -2.11 8.82 11.53
C LEU A 43 -3.05 8.58 10.34
N MET A 44 -3.88 7.54 10.38
CA MET A 44 -4.82 7.23 9.29
C MET A 44 -5.82 8.35 9.03
N THR A 45 -6.41 8.92 10.09
CA THR A 45 -7.39 10.00 9.98
C THR A 45 -6.83 11.25 9.30
N PRO A 46 -5.71 11.83 9.74
CA PRO A 46 -5.14 13.01 9.07
C PRO A 46 -4.68 12.69 7.64
N ILE A 47 -4.12 11.51 7.38
CA ILE A 47 -3.70 11.12 6.02
C ILE A 47 -4.90 11.01 5.09
N ARG A 48 -6.01 10.46 5.57
CA ARG A 48 -7.25 10.38 4.79
C ARG A 48 -7.76 11.79 4.43
N GLN A 49 -7.69 12.73 5.35
CA GLN A 49 -8.04 14.13 5.10
C GLN A 49 -7.12 14.77 4.05
N VAL A 50 -5.81 14.52 4.13
CA VAL A 50 -4.84 15.00 3.13
C VAL A 50 -5.13 14.40 1.76
N CYS A 51 -5.40 13.10 1.68
CA CYS A 51 -5.75 12.44 0.41
C CYS A 51 -7.04 13.00 -0.18
N HIS A 52 -8.04 13.27 0.65
CA HIS A 52 -9.28 13.89 0.21
C HIS A 52 -9.08 15.32 -0.28
N TRP A 53 -8.32 16.13 0.45
CA TRP A 53 -7.93 17.47 0.02
C TRP A 53 -7.17 17.42 -1.31
N PHE A 54 -6.25 16.48 -1.47
CA PHE A 54 -5.49 16.29 -2.70
C PHE A 54 -6.41 15.90 -3.87
N ALA A 55 -7.32 14.95 -3.67
CA ALA A 55 -8.27 14.52 -4.69
C ALA A 55 -9.17 15.66 -5.16
N SER A 56 -9.73 16.42 -4.22
CA SER A 56 -10.65 17.52 -4.52
C SER A 56 -9.96 18.73 -5.14
N ASN A 57 -8.78 19.13 -4.64
CA ASN A 57 -8.12 20.37 -5.07
C ASN A 57 -7.19 20.19 -6.27
N ILE A 58 -6.53 19.04 -6.40
CA ILE A 58 -5.52 18.81 -7.44
C ILE A 58 -6.07 17.94 -8.57
N LEU A 59 -6.74 16.84 -8.23
CA LEU A 59 -7.29 15.92 -9.23
C LEU A 59 -8.69 16.32 -9.71
N SER A 60 -9.34 17.29 -9.05
CA SER A 60 -10.76 17.64 -9.28
C SER A 60 -11.68 16.41 -9.27
N TYR A 61 -11.32 15.39 -8.50
CA TYR A 61 -12.00 14.11 -8.46
C TYR A 61 -12.72 13.95 -7.12
N GLN A 62 -14.03 13.86 -7.17
CA GLN A 62 -14.85 13.53 -6.01
C GLN A 62 -15.20 12.06 -6.07
N TYR A 63 -14.64 11.28 -5.15
CA TYR A 63 -15.02 9.89 -4.96
C TYR A 63 -15.89 9.79 -3.72
N ASP A 64 -16.85 8.88 -3.77
CA ASP A 64 -17.71 8.61 -2.63
C ASP A 64 -16.89 7.97 -1.51
N TYR A 65 -17.01 8.47 -0.28
CA TYR A 65 -16.24 7.94 0.85
C TYR A 65 -16.68 6.51 1.22
N ALA A 66 -17.93 6.19 0.84
CA ALA A 66 -18.65 4.96 1.13
C ALA A 66 -18.50 3.92 0.01
N ILE A 67 -17.38 3.91 -0.73
CA ILE A 67 -17.09 2.79 -1.63
C ILE A 67 -17.00 1.53 -0.77
N TYR A 68 -18.11 0.81 -0.70
CA TYR A 68 -18.18 -0.56 -0.23
C TYR A 68 -17.13 -1.35 -1.01
N THR A 69 -16.27 -2.07 -0.31
CA THR A 69 -15.31 -2.97 -0.93
C THR A 69 -16.08 -3.90 -1.86
N ASN A 70 -15.91 -3.72 -3.17
CA ASN A 70 -16.71 -4.40 -4.18
C ASN A 70 -16.20 -5.84 -4.40
N GLY A 71 -15.89 -6.53 -3.29
CA GLY A 71 -15.22 -7.82 -3.21
C GLY A 71 -13.70 -7.77 -3.37
N SER A 72 -13.12 -6.93 -4.24
CA SER A 72 -11.65 -6.95 -4.46
C SER A 72 -10.85 -6.33 -3.32
N GLY A 73 -11.47 -5.45 -2.53
CA GLY A 73 -10.81 -4.67 -1.48
C GLY A 73 -10.15 -3.37 -1.98
N ASP A 74 -9.93 -3.22 -3.29
CA ASP A 74 -9.38 -2.01 -3.89
C ASP A 74 -10.43 -0.90 -3.98
N THR A 75 -10.05 0.29 -3.54
CA THR A 75 -10.92 1.48 -3.56
C THR A 75 -10.26 2.62 -4.32
N SER A 76 -11.07 3.58 -4.80
CA SER A 76 -10.53 4.82 -5.41
C SER A 76 -9.62 5.58 -4.44
N TYR A 77 -9.87 5.46 -3.12
CA TYR A 77 -9.01 6.02 -2.09
C TYR A 77 -7.59 5.44 -2.12
N ASP A 78 -7.43 4.15 -2.41
CA ASP A 78 -6.11 3.51 -2.48
C ASP A 78 -5.25 4.10 -3.60
N TRP A 79 -5.85 4.32 -4.77
CA TRP A 79 -5.18 4.96 -5.91
C TRP A 79 -4.77 6.40 -5.62
N VAL A 80 -5.66 7.19 -5.00
CA VAL A 80 -5.34 8.56 -4.57
C VAL A 80 -4.21 8.54 -3.54
N SER A 81 -4.25 7.64 -2.55
CA SER A 81 -3.22 7.53 -1.51
C SER A 81 -1.84 7.24 -2.11
N ILE A 82 -1.76 6.28 -3.04
CA ILE A 82 -0.51 5.93 -3.73
C ILE A 82 0.04 7.13 -4.50
N THR A 83 -0.84 7.88 -5.17
CA THR A 83 -0.46 9.09 -5.90
C THR A 83 0.12 10.14 -4.95
N VAL A 84 -0.53 10.38 -3.80
CA VAL A 84 -0.01 11.29 -2.77
C VAL A 84 1.37 10.83 -2.28
N PHE A 85 1.55 9.54 -2.00
CA PHE A 85 2.85 9.01 -1.58
C PHE A 85 3.93 9.16 -2.65
N LEU A 86 3.57 9.02 -3.92
CA LEU A 86 4.48 9.28 -5.03
C LEU A 86 4.94 10.74 -5.04
N PHE A 87 4.02 11.70 -4.93
CA PHE A 87 4.38 13.12 -4.84
C PHE A 87 5.28 13.39 -3.63
N VAL A 88 4.92 12.88 -2.45
CA VAL A 88 5.74 13.03 -1.24
C VAL A 88 7.13 12.42 -1.41
N ALA A 89 7.23 11.26 -2.06
CA ALA A 89 8.52 10.62 -2.34
C ALA A 89 9.38 11.44 -3.31
N VAL A 90 8.79 12.04 -4.34
CA VAL A 90 9.51 12.93 -5.28
C VAL A 90 10.03 14.17 -4.57
N PHE A 91 9.16 14.89 -3.84
CA PHE A 91 9.56 16.09 -3.10
C PHE A 91 10.57 15.77 -1.99
N GLY A 92 10.34 14.69 -1.23
CA GLY A 92 11.27 14.22 -0.21
C GLY A 92 12.63 13.85 -0.79
N THR A 93 12.66 13.25 -1.99
CA THR A 93 13.92 12.94 -2.69
C THR A 93 14.66 14.20 -3.10
N ALA A 94 13.96 15.24 -3.57
CA ALA A 94 14.56 16.52 -3.91
C ALA A 94 15.17 17.18 -2.65
N ILE A 95 14.41 17.27 -1.56
CA ILE A 95 14.86 17.84 -0.28
C ILE A 95 16.07 17.06 0.26
N TRP A 96 15.99 15.73 0.30
CA TRP A 96 17.10 14.88 0.75
C TRP A 96 18.33 15.08 -0.16
N SER A 97 18.13 15.22 -1.46
CA SER A 97 19.25 15.44 -2.38
C SER A 97 19.97 16.76 -2.18
N VAL A 98 19.26 17.80 -1.72
CA VAL A 98 19.85 19.09 -1.33
C VAL A 98 20.59 18.96 0.01
N LEU A 99 19.97 18.33 1.01
CA LEU A 99 20.52 18.23 2.36
C LEU A 99 21.73 17.29 2.45
N ASP A 100 21.71 16.14 1.76
CA ASP A 100 22.73 15.09 1.88
C ASP A 100 23.61 15.00 0.63
N ARG A 101 24.23 16.13 0.26
CA ARG A 101 25.08 16.23 -0.96
C ARG A 101 26.43 15.52 -0.81
N ASN A 102 26.92 15.33 0.41
CA ASN A 102 28.29 14.88 0.68
C ASN A 102 28.44 13.35 0.83
N ARG A 103 27.35 12.58 0.88
CA ARG A 103 27.43 11.13 1.13
C ARG A 103 27.89 10.36 -0.09
N LYS A 104 28.89 9.49 0.10
CA LYS A 104 29.53 8.71 -0.97
C LYS A 104 28.74 7.45 -1.34
N SER A 105 28.14 6.77 -0.38
CA SER A 105 27.40 5.52 -0.55
C SER A 105 26.27 5.37 0.48
N TYR A 106 25.25 4.57 0.13
CA TYR A 106 24.13 4.21 1.01
C TYR A 106 24.05 2.71 1.30
N ASN A 107 25.19 2.00 1.25
CA ASN A 107 25.25 0.54 1.35
C ASN A 107 24.51 -0.02 2.58
N THR A 108 24.72 0.59 3.76
CA THR A 108 24.07 0.17 5.00
C THR A 108 22.56 0.40 4.96
N CYS A 109 22.11 1.58 4.50
CA CYS A 109 20.69 1.88 4.40
C CYS A 109 19.99 0.99 3.35
N TYR A 110 20.67 0.69 2.24
CA TYR A 110 20.18 -0.21 1.21
C TYR A 110 20.03 -1.65 1.72
N TYR A 111 21.02 -2.13 2.48
CA TYR A 111 20.94 -3.43 3.14
C TYR A 111 19.71 -3.54 4.06
N TRP A 112 19.52 -2.56 4.94
CA TRP A 112 18.38 -2.55 5.86
C TRP A 112 17.03 -2.38 5.15
N LEU A 113 16.95 -1.51 4.14
CA LEU A 113 15.73 -1.37 3.33
C LEU A 113 15.35 -2.70 2.69
N THR A 114 16.32 -3.40 2.10
CA THR A 114 16.11 -4.71 1.47
C THR A 114 15.70 -5.75 2.51
N ALA A 115 16.33 -5.77 3.69
CA ALA A 115 15.97 -6.69 4.77
C ALA A 115 14.53 -6.45 5.24
N ILE A 116 14.15 -5.21 5.55
CA ILE A 116 12.79 -4.84 5.98
C ILE A 116 11.77 -5.23 4.91
N THR A 117 12.05 -4.91 3.64
CA THR A 117 11.16 -5.23 2.51
C THR A 117 10.95 -6.74 2.37
N ARG A 118 12.02 -7.53 2.52
CA ARG A 118 11.93 -9.01 2.48
C ARG A 118 11.03 -9.56 3.58
N TYR A 119 11.19 -9.08 4.81
CA TYR A 119 10.33 -9.51 5.92
C TYR A 119 8.88 -9.07 5.73
N TYR A 120 8.66 -7.84 5.25
CA TYR A 120 7.32 -7.34 4.93
C TYR A 120 6.60 -8.23 3.91
N ILE A 121 7.27 -8.54 2.79
CA ILE A 121 6.72 -9.40 1.74
C ILE A 121 6.48 -10.82 2.28
N ALA A 122 7.42 -11.36 3.07
CA ALA A 122 7.25 -12.69 3.66
C ALA A 122 6.01 -12.77 4.57
N PHE A 123 5.83 -11.80 5.48
CA PHE A 123 4.65 -11.76 6.34
C PHE A 123 3.36 -11.55 5.56
N MET A 124 3.37 -10.67 4.55
CA MET A 124 2.21 -10.45 3.68
C MET A 124 1.82 -11.72 2.92
N LEU A 125 2.78 -12.44 2.34
CA LEU A 125 2.53 -13.69 1.62
C LEU A 125 2.09 -14.83 2.54
N ILE A 126 2.63 -14.91 3.77
CA ILE A 126 2.17 -15.88 4.77
C ILE A 126 0.72 -15.59 5.15
N ASN A 127 0.39 -14.34 5.47
CA ASN A 127 -0.97 -13.95 5.85
C ASN A 127 -1.95 -14.22 4.71
N TYR A 128 -1.61 -13.80 3.50
CA TYR A 128 -2.39 -14.07 2.30
C TYR A 128 -2.54 -15.58 2.02
N GLY A 129 -1.47 -16.35 2.20
CA GLY A 129 -1.48 -17.81 2.05
C GLY A 129 -2.41 -18.49 3.06
N VAL A 130 -2.40 -18.08 4.33
CA VAL A 130 -3.32 -18.59 5.36
C VAL A 130 -4.77 -18.28 5.02
N ILE A 131 -5.05 -17.05 4.56
CA ILE A 131 -6.40 -16.65 4.11
C ILE A 131 -6.89 -17.54 2.95
N LYS A 132 -6.02 -17.87 2.00
CA LYS A 132 -6.32 -18.78 0.88
C LYS A 132 -6.52 -20.22 1.34
N LEU A 133 -5.62 -20.75 2.17
CA LEU A 133 -5.66 -22.14 2.66
C LEU A 133 -6.92 -22.41 3.49
N THR A 134 -7.32 -21.46 4.32
CA THR A 134 -8.53 -21.56 5.15
C THR A 134 -9.83 -21.29 4.40
N HIS A 135 -9.77 -21.03 3.09
CA HIS A 135 -10.91 -20.63 2.27
C HIS A 135 -11.64 -19.37 2.79
N SER A 136 -11.01 -18.60 3.68
CA SER A 136 -11.60 -17.40 4.29
C SER A 136 -11.84 -16.28 3.27
N GLN A 137 -11.13 -16.28 2.15
CA GLN A 137 -11.34 -15.29 1.08
C GLN A 137 -12.60 -15.53 0.25
N MET A 138 -13.02 -16.79 0.13
CA MET A 138 -14.15 -17.22 -0.69
C MET A 138 -14.97 -18.20 0.13
N PRO A 139 -15.67 -17.72 1.18
CA PRO A 139 -16.52 -18.57 2.00
C PRO A 139 -17.74 -19.03 1.20
N PRO A 140 -18.32 -20.19 1.53
CA PRO A 140 -19.53 -20.68 0.86
C PRO A 140 -20.68 -19.66 0.98
N PRO A 141 -21.47 -19.48 -0.09
CA PRO A 141 -22.53 -18.48 -0.11
C PRO A 141 -23.61 -18.78 0.93
N GLY A 142 -23.89 -17.81 1.81
CA GLY A 142 -25.00 -17.90 2.76
C GLY A 142 -26.37 -17.70 2.11
N LEU A 143 -27.45 -17.96 2.86
CA LEU A 143 -28.83 -17.89 2.36
C LEU A 143 -29.17 -16.54 1.70
N GLY A 144 -28.72 -15.42 2.28
CA GLY A 144 -28.95 -14.09 1.71
C GLY A 144 -28.28 -13.89 0.34
N ARG A 145 -27.12 -14.48 0.11
CA ARG A 145 -26.42 -14.44 -1.18
C ARG A 145 -27.16 -15.28 -2.23
N LEU A 146 -27.75 -16.41 -1.81
CA LEU A 146 -28.51 -17.30 -2.69
C LEU A 146 -29.89 -16.73 -3.08
N MET A 147 -30.49 -15.90 -2.22
CA MET A 147 -31.77 -15.24 -2.49
C MET A 147 -31.64 -13.92 -3.26
N GLN A 148 -30.41 -13.41 -3.43
CA GLN A 148 -30.17 -12.16 -4.15
C GLN A 148 -30.35 -12.35 -5.68
N PRO A 149 -31.02 -11.43 -6.40
CA PRO A 149 -31.10 -11.48 -7.85
C PRO A 149 -29.72 -11.32 -8.51
N LEU A 150 -29.47 -12.03 -9.60
CA LEU A 150 -28.14 -12.08 -10.26
C LEU A 150 -27.63 -10.70 -10.71
N GLY A 151 -28.54 -9.80 -11.10
CA GLY A 151 -28.22 -8.42 -11.52
C GLY A 151 -27.72 -7.51 -10.39
N GLU A 152 -27.95 -7.89 -9.14
CA GLU A 152 -27.53 -7.13 -7.94
C GLU A 152 -26.18 -7.62 -7.40
N PHE A 153 -25.54 -8.60 -8.05
CA PHE A 153 -24.21 -9.06 -7.65
C PHE A 153 -23.15 -8.07 -8.12
N SER A 154 -22.19 -7.80 -7.24
CA SER A 154 -20.93 -7.21 -7.71
C SER A 154 -20.18 -8.23 -8.57
N PRO A 155 -19.38 -7.77 -9.56
CA PRO A 155 -18.59 -8.67 -10.41
C PRO A 155 -17.73 -9.67 -9.61
N MET A 156 -17.10 -9.20 -8.52
CA MET A 156 -16.28 -10.06 -7.65
C MET A 156 -17.14 -10.98 -6.78
N GLY A 157 -18.27 -10.50 -6.26
CA GLY A 157 -19.18 -11.34 -5.47
C GLY A 157 -19.77 -12.49 -6.30
N LEU A 158 -20.06 -12.23 -7.58
CA LEU A 158 -20.45 -13.26 -8.54
C LEU A 158 -19.30 -14.27 -8.75
N ALA A 159 -18.09 -13.78 -9.04
CA ALA A 159 -16.92 -14.63 -9.26
C ALA A 159 -16.61 -15.54 -8.06
N TRP A 160 -16.67 -15.01 -6.84
CA TRP A 160 -16.47 -15.78 -5.60
C TRP A 160 -17.54 -16.86 -5.44
N THR A 161 -18.81 -16.50 -5.65
CA THR A 161 -19.93 -17.46 -5.53
C THR A 161 -19.77 -18.64 -6.49
N PHE A 162 -19.24 -18.42 -7.70
CA PHE A 162 -18.97 -19.49 -8.67
C PHE A 162 -17.80 -20.41 -8.29
N HIS A 163 -16.74 -19.86 -7.69
CA HIS A 163 -15.51 -20.61 -7.39
C HIS A 163 -15.53 -21.32 -6.03
N CYS A 164 -16.53 -21.06 -5.18
CA CYS A 164 -16.75 -21.76 -3.90
C CYS A 164 -17.33 -23.19 -4.04
N ARG A 165 -17.34 -23.77 -5.24
CA ARG A 165 -17.87 -25.11 -5.49
C ARG A 165 -16.76 -26.16 -5.46
#